data_AF-A0A7Z0MMZ7-F1
#
_entry.id   AF-A0A7Z0MMZ7-F1
#
_cell.length_a   1.000
_cell.length_b   1.000
_cell.length_c   1.000
_cell.angle_alpha   90.00
_cell.angle_beta   90.00
_cell.angle_gamma   90.00
#
_symmetry.space_group_name_H-M   'P 1'
#
loop_
_entity.id
_entity.type
_entity.pdbx_description
1 polymer ?
#
loop_
_entity_poly.entity_id
_entity_poly.type
_entity_poly.pdbx_seq_one_letter_code
_entity_poly.pdbx_strand_id
1 'polypeptide(L)'
;MIKKSVTLAFFIAGIGFVGSAFAYNSGNVEQGCKDPRFKSFSPEHKAETDPESEISFTVSGYADPTTIKAMAKNVPLELTIVDKNSFYDVSAKLPASLTGKYARIHVRGNTVLI
;
A
#
# COMPACT_ATOMS: atom_id res chain seq x y z
N MET A 1 56.82 -7.88 -44.15
CA MET A 1 55.70 -8.77 -43.71
C MET A 1 55.76 -8.87 -42.18
N ILE A 2 54.63 -8.99 -41.46
CA ILE A 2 54.45 -9.23 -39.98
C ILE A 2 53.57 -8.19 -39.23
N LYS A 3 53.31 -6.97 -39.72
CA LYS A 3 52.53 -5.99 -38.92
C LYS A 3 50.99 -6.13 -38.92
N LYS A 4 50.38 -6.89 -39.85
CA LYS A 4 48.90 -6.99 -39.94
C LYS A 4 48.29 -8.22 -39.25
N SER A 5 49.10 -9.20 -38.87
CA SER A 5 48.59 -10.47 -38.33
C SER A 5 48.36 -10.46 -36.81
N VAL A 6 48.96 -9.52 -36.08
CA VAL A 6 48.90 -9.49 -34.61
C VAL A 6 47.63 -8.80 -34.09
N THR A 7 47.09 -7.84 -34.83
CA THR A 7 45.85 -7.13 -34.45
C THR A 7 44.59 -8.00 -34.62
N LEU A 8 44.62 -8.96 -35.56
CA LEU A 8 43.47 -9.84 -35.81
C LEU A 8 43.31 -10.92 -34.73
N ALA A 9 44.40 -11.36 -34.09
CA ALA A 9 44.38 -12.40 -33.06
C ALA A 9 43.72 -11.94 -31.75
N PHE A 10 43.77 -10.63 -31.44
CA PHE A 10 43.12 -10.08 -30.24
C PHE A 10 41.61 -9.91 -30.36
N PHE A 11 41.06 -9.79 -31.57
CA PHE A 11 39.62 -9.65 -31.76
C PHE A 11 38.85 -10.98 -31.64
N ILE A 12 39.50 -12.12 -31.86
CA ILE A 12 38.86 -13.44 -31.80
C ILE A 12 38.84 -14.01 -30.37
N ALA A 13 39.76 -13.58 -29.50
CA ALA A 13 39.83 -14.04 -28.11
C ALA A 13 38.77 -13.42 -27.17
N GLY A 14 38.04 -12.38 -27.59
CA GLY A 14 37.07 -11.65 -26.76
C GLY A 14 35.64 -12.20 -26.73
N ILE A 15 35.30 -13.17 -27.58
CA ILE A 15 33.90 -13.62 -27.79
C ILE A 15 33.59 -14.91 -26.97
N GLY A 16 34.57 -15.48 -26.29
CA GLY A 16 34.48 -16.80 -25.65
C GLY A 16 33.82 -16.89 -24.28
N PHE A 17 33.16 -15.84 -23.76
CA PHE A 17 32.47 -15.92 -22.47
C PHE A 17 31.15 -15.15 -22.45
N VAL A 18 30.29 -15.40 -23.43
CA VAL A 18 28.86 -15.06 -23.29
C VAL A 18 28.20 -16.20 -22.51
N GLY A 19 28.41 -16.20 -21.20
CA GLY A 19 27.66 -17.07 -20.30
C GLY A 19 26.17 -16.84 -20.55
N SER A 20 25.47 -17.88 -21.00
CA SER A 20 24.02 -17.83 -21.12
C SER A 20 23.44 -17.68 -19.72
N ALA A 21 23.11 -16.46 -19.34
CA ALA A 21 22.35 -16.21 -18.13
C ALA A 21 20.92 -16.71 -18.36
N PHE A 22 20.68 -17.99 -18.06
CA PHE A 22 19.33 -18.53 -17.96
C PHE A 22 18.67 -17.89 -16.73
N ALA A 23 18.00 -16.76 -16.93
CA ALA A 23 17.03 -16.25 -15.96
C ALA A 23 15.76 -17.10 -16.03
N TYR A 24 15.85 -18.38 -15.65
CA TYR A 24 14.66 -19.19 -15.39
C TYR A 24 14.11 -18.79 -14.03
N ASN A 25 13.34 -17.70 -13.99
CA ASN A 25 12.58 -17.35 -12.81
C ASN A 25 11.27 -18.15 -12.81
N SER A 26 11.37 -19.46 -12.56
CA SER A 26 10.22 -20.28 -12.16
C SER A 26 10.01 -20.08 -10.67
N GLY A 27 9.39 -18.96 -10.30
CA GLY A 27 9.20 -18.69 -8.88
C GLY A 27 8.40 -17.44 -8.65
N ASN A 28 7.15 -17.63 -8.24
CA ASN A 28 6.18 -16.64 -7.80
C ASN A 28 5.44 -15.95 -8.94
N VAL A 29 4.44 -16.68 -9.46
CA VAL A 29 3.16 -16.01 -9.68
C VAL A 29 2.76 -15.51 -8.30
N GLU A 30 3.06 -14.26 -7.96
CA GLU A 30 2.47 -13.63 -6.79
C GLU A 30 0.96 -13.82 -6.97
N GLN A 31 0.35 -14.70 -6.17
CA GLN A 31 -1.09 -14.65 -5.94
C GLN A 31 -1.34 -13.26 -5.39
N GLY A 32 -1.70 -12.35 -6.30
CA GLY A 32 -1.65 -10.92 -6.04
C GLY A 32 -2.48 -10.61 -4.81
N CYS A 33 -1.80 -10.31 -3.70
CA CYS A 33 -2.43 -9.78 -2.51
C CYS A 33 -3.19 -8.52 -2.94
N LYS A 34 -4.52 -8.57 -2.85
CA LYS A 34 -5.32 -7.38 -3.17
C LYS A 34 -5.24 -6.44 -1.99
N ASP A 35 -4.62 -5.28 -2.24
CA ASP A 35 -4.52 -4.25 -1.22
C ASP A 35 -5.93 -3.76 -0.82
N PRO A 36 -6.16 -3.57 0.48
CA PRO A 36 -7.40 -3.02 0.97
C PRO A 36 -7.56 -1.58 0.50
N ARG A 37 -8.76 -1.24 0.02
CA ARG A 37 -9.10 0.10 -0.45
C ARG A 37 -10.00 0.81 0.55
N PHE A 38 -9.63 2.04 0.90
CA PHE A 38 -10.40 2.95 1.74
C PHE A 38 -11.17 3.93 0.87
N LYS A 39 -12.48 4.06 1.07
CA LYS A 39 -13.39 4.85 0.23
C LYS A 39 -14.51 5.50 1.05
N SER A 40 -15.26 6.39 0.42
CA SER A 40 -16.48 6.97 0.98
C SER A 40 -16.24 7.66 2.33
N PHE A 41 -15.22 8.50 2.39
CA PHE A 41 -14.93 9.29 3.59
C PHE A 41 -16.02 10.34 3.79
N SER A 42 -16.64 10.30 4.95
CA SER A 42 -17.52 11.34 5.47
C SER A 42 -16.98 11.79 6.82
N PRO A 43 -16.81 13.08 7.08
CA PRO A 43 -17.04 14.22 6.19
C PRO A 43 -16.02 14.28 5.03
N GLU A 44 -16.30 15.10 4.01
CA GLU A 44 -15.46 15.22 2.83
C GLU A 44 -14.04 15.73 3.14
N HIS A 45 -13.12 15.52 2.20
CA HIS A 45 -11.74 15.97 2.36
C HIS A 45 -11.68 17.50 2.58
N LYS A 46 -11.12 17.91 3.73
CA LYS A 46 -11.01 19.32 4.19
C LYS A 46 -12.34 19.97 4.56
N ALA A 47 -13.41 19.20 4.77
CA ALA A 47 -14.63 19.73 5.34
C ALA A 47 -14.41 20.20 6.79
N GLU A 48 -15.11 21.28 7.15
CA GLU A 48 -15.25 21.74 8.53
C GLU A 48 -16.37 20.94 9.18
N THR A 49 -16.15 20.52 10.43
CA THR A 49 -17.14 19.75 11.19
C THR A 49 -17.14 20.22 12.63
N ASP A 50 -18.28 20.00 13.29
CA ASP A 50 -18.43 20.31 14.69
C ASP A 50 -17.47 19.47 15.55
N PRO A 51 -17.06 19.97 16.72
CA PRO A 51 -16.30 19.17 17.67
C PRO A 51 -17.01 17.86 17.98
N GLU A 52 -16.23 16.79 18.14
CA GLU A 52 -16.75 15.44 18.43
C GLU A 52 -17.68 14.85 17.38
N SER A 53 -17.69 15.43 16.18
CA SER A 53 -18.40 14.87 15.03
C SER A 53 -17.94 13.44 14.73
N GLU A 54 -18.90 12.67 14.23
CA GLU A 54 -18.63 11.32 13.73
C GLU A 54 -18.00 11.40 12.35
N ILE A 55 -16.95 10.59 12.16
CA ILE A 55 -16.35 10.32 10.87
C ILE A 55 -16.69 8.89 10.48
N SER A 56 -16.87 8.65 9.18
CA SER A 56 -17.05 7.33 8.63
C SER A 56 -16.27 7.14 7.34
N PHE A 57 -15.90 5.90 7.08
CA PHE A 57 -15.29 5.47 5.83
C PHE A 57 -15.52 3.98 5.63
N THR A 58 -15.47 3.55 4.38
CA THR A 58 -15.62 2.15 4.00
C THR A 58 -14.27 1.54 3.66
N VAL A 59 -14.09 0.27 4.00
CA VAL A 59 -12.90 -0.52 3.70
C VAL A 59 -13.31 -1.75 2.91
N SER A 60 -12.65 -2.05 1.81
CA SER A 60 -12.94 -3.27 1.03
C SER A 60 -12.81 -4.55 1.88
N GLY A 61 -13.62 -5.57 1.60
CA GLY A 61 -13.59 -6.86 2.32
C GLY A 61 -12.29 -7.68 2.22
N TYR A 62 -11.29 -7.21 1.49
CA TYR A 62 -9.94 -7.81 1.47
C TYR A 62 -9.07 -7.40 2.68
N ALA A 63 -9.53 -6.45 3.50
CA ALA A 63 -8.82 -6.02 4.71
C ALA A 63 -9.07 -6.97 5.88
N ASP A 64 -8.06 -7.18 6.73
CA ASP A 64 -8.28 -7.83 8.02
C ASP A 64 -8.92 -6.80 8.98
N PRO A 65 -10.17 -7.01 9.44
CA PRO A 65 -10.87 -6.06 10.30
C PRO A 65 -10.14 -5.80 11.62
N THR A 66 -9.35 -6.74 12.13
CA THR A 66 -8.60 -6.58 13.38
C THR A 66 -7.39 -5.64 13.24
N THR A 67 -6.95 -5.41 12.01
CA THR A 67 -5.79 -4.56 11.70
C THR A 67 -6.17 -3.13 11.32
N ILE A 68 -7.47 -2.86 11.12
CA ILE A 68 -7.98 -1.54 10.76
C ILE A 68 -7.77 -0.59 11.94
N LYS A 69 -7.02 0.49 11.70
CA LYS A 69 -6.73 1.53 12.69
C LYS A 69 -6.89 2.90 12.05
N ALA A 70 -7.47 3.84 12.78
CA ALA A 70 -7.53 5.23 12.41
C ALA A 70 -6.96 6.11 13.51
N MET A 71 -6.27 7.18 13.11
CA MET A 71 -5.71 8.16 14.03
C MET A 71 -6.02 9.55 13.52
N ALA A 72 -6.43 10.44 14.42
CA ALA A 72 -6.57 11.87 14.13
C ALA A 72 -5.42 12.62 14.78
N LYS A 73 -4.52 13.21 13.98
CA LYS A 73 -3.37 13.99 14.48
C LYS A 73 -2.54 13.24 15.55
N ASN A 74 -2.22 11.98 15.28
CA ASN A 74 -1.52 11.04 16.17
C ASN A 74 -2.29 10.58 17.43
N VAL A 75 -3.55 10.97 17.59
CA VAL A 75 -4.44 10.41 18.61
C VAL A 75 -5.17 9.21 18.01
N PRO A 76 -5.02 7.99 18.55
CA PRO A 76 -5.78 6.84 18.10
C PRO A 76 -7.28 7.07 18.32
N LEU A 77 -8.09 6.71 17.33
CA LEU A 77 -9.54 6.78 17.41
C LEU A 77 -10.11 5.42 17.82
N GLU A 78 -11.15 5.44 18.63
CA GLU A 78 -11.97 4.26 18.88
C GLU A 78 -12.86 4.01 17.67
N LEU A 79 -12.67 2.86 17.03
CA LEU A 79 -13.37 2.49 15.81
C LEU A 79 -14.53 1.55 16.10
N THR A 80 -15.66 1.81 15.46
CA THR A 80 -16.76 0.85 15.31
C THR A 80 -16.69 0.28 13.90
N ILE A 81 -16.50 -1.03 13.78
CA ILE A 81 -16.37 -1.73 12.49
C ILE A 81 -17.60 -2.64 12.33
N VAL A 82 -18.36 -2.42 11.26
CA VAL A 82 -19.53 -3.22 10.90
C VAL A 82 -19.25 -3.95 9.59
N ASP A 83 -19.32 -5.28 9.62
CA ASP A 83 -19.21 -6.11 8.43
C ASP A 83 -20.49 -6.04 7.59
N LYS A 84 -20.38 -5.65 6.32
CA LYS A 84 -21.47 -5.61 5.33
C LYS A 84 -21.29 -6.66 4.24
N ASN A 85 -20.57 -7.74 4.52
CA ASN A 85 -20.17 -8.86 3.63
C ASN A 85 -19.19 -8.48 2.50
N SER A 86 -19.46 -7.39 1.76
CA SER A 86 -18.60 -6.97 0.64
C SER A 86 -17.52 -5.96 1.06
N PHE A 87 -17.78 -5.25 2.15
CA PHE A 87 -16.93 -4.19 2.69
C PHE A 87 -17.23 -4.02 4.18
N TYR A 88 -16.31 -3.38 4.88
CA TYR A 88 -16.47 -2.94 6.25
C TYR A 88 -16.89 -1.48 6.26
N ASP A 89 -17.94 -1.17 7.01
CA ASP A 89 -18.33 0.19 7.34
C ASP A 89 -17.70 0.57 8.66
N VAL A 90 -16.87 1.61 8.66
CA VAL A 90 -16.08 2.03 9.82
C VAL A 90 -16.52 3.41 10.23
N SER A 91 -16.90 3.57 11.49
CA SER A 91 -17.18 4.88 12.07
C SER A 91 -16.37 5.14 13.34
N ALA A 92 -16.14 6.41 13.64
CA ALA A 92 -15.41 6.84 14.82
C ALA A 92 -15.79 8.27 15.20
N LYS A 93 -15.64 8.63 16.48
CA LYS A 93 -15.81 10.02 16.92
C LYS A 93 -14.48 10.74 16.99
N LEU A 94 -14.48 12.01 16.59
CA LEU A 94 -13.32 12.86 16.79
C LEU A 94 -13.14 13.19 18.29
N PRO A 95 -11.92 13.20 18.82
CA PRO A 95 -11.69 13.60 20.20
C PRO A 95 -11.85 15.11 20.37
N ALA A 96 -12.45 15.53 21.48
CA ALA A 96 -12.66 16.94 21.84
C ALA A 96 -11.37 17.80 21.84
N SER A 97 -10.20 17.17 22.01
CA SER A 97 -8.89 17.84 21.98
C SER A 97 -8.52 18.48 20.62
N LEU A 98 -9.25 18.12 19.57
CA LEU A 98 -9.09 18.62 18.19
C LEU A 98 -10.02 19.78 17.84
N THR A 99 -10.88 20.23 18.76
CA THR A 99 -11.75 21.40 18.56
C THR A 99 -10.96 22.63 18.13
N GLY A 100 -11.42 23.29 17.06
CA GLY A 100 -10.79 24.50 16.50
C GLY A 100 -9.42 24.26 15.85
N LYS A 101 -9.06 23.00 15.55
CA LYS A 101 -7.79 22.63 14.91
C LYS A 101 -8.04 21.79 13.67
N TYR A 102 -7.14 21.92 12.70
CA TYR A 102 -7.07 20.98 11.58
C TYR A 102 -6.50 19.63 12.05
N ALA A 103 -7.17 18.55 11.66
CA ALA A 103 -6.76 17.18 11.92
C ALA A 103 -6.63 16.41 10.61
N ARG A 104 -5.52 15.68 10.45
CA ARG A 104 -5.38 14.69 9.37
C ARG A 104 -5.78 13.33 9.92
N ILE A 105 -6.76 12.70 9.27
CA ILE A 105 -7.13 11.31 9.54
C ILE A 105 -6.15 10.41 8.81
N HIS A 106 -5.50 9.54 9.56
CA HIS A 106 -4.56 8.56 9.05
C HIS A 106 -5.14 7.18 9.30
N VAL A 107 -5.41 6.46 8.21
CA VAL A 107 -6.04 5.14 8.25
C VAL A 107 -5.03 4.11 7.75
N ARG A 108 -4.99 2.97 8.42
CA ARG A 108 -4.15 1.81 8.07
C ARG A 108 -4.95 0.53 8.24
N GLY A 109 -4.62 -0.47 7.44
CA GLY A 109 -5.17 -1.82 7.52
C GLY A 109 -4.34 -2.73 6.63
N ASN A 110 -4.15 -3.96 7.06
CA ASN A 110 -3.42 -4.96 6.30
C ASN A 110 -4.42 -5.82 5.49
N THR A 111 -3.91 -6.43 4.43
CA THR A 111 -4.67 -7.42 3.67
C THR A 111 -4.77 -8.74 4.44
N VAL A 112 -5.88 -9.45 4.27
CA VAL A 112 -5.97 -10.86 4.69
C VAL A 112 -5.16 -11.69 3.70
N LEU A 113 -4.20 -12.49 4.20
CA LEU A 113 -3.58 -13.54 3.39
C LEU A 113 -4.64 -14.63 3.16
N ILE A 114 -5.13 -14.73 1.93
CA ILE A 114 -6.09 -15.75 1.49
C ILE A 114 -5.34 -16.91 0.82
#